data_AF-A0AAV8U563-F1
#
_entry.id   AF-A0AAV8U563-F1
#
_cell.length_a   1.000
_cell.length_b   1.000
_cell.length_c   1.000
_cell.angle_alpha   90.00
_cell.angle_beta   90.00
_cell.angle_gamma   90.00
#
_symmetry.space_group_name_H-M   'P 1'
#
loop_
_entity.id
_entity.type
_entity.pdbx_description
1 polymer ?
#
loop_
_entity_poly.entity_id
_entity_poly.type
_entity_poly.pdbx_seq_one_letter_code
_entity_poly.pdbx_strand_id
1 'polypeptide(L)'
;MADTDSTTATIDKLKQTLIFTYGTLKRDFPNYNLLHDLISQNRASYLGTYITHHPYPLVIGPHGIPFLINLPGAGHRVTGELYSVSTCGLGTVDELEGTNCGHYERLPIQVMKVKESDLDVEGGILIDAETYYANRSFGERLWEARGRVGLVDFKHRPKGSSFLGDIHLLLSKCSGQDV
;
A
#
# COMPACT_ATOMS: atom_id res chain seq x y z
N MET A 1 -9.18 33.75 26.88
CA MET A 1 -9.61 32.45 26.32
C MET A 1 -9.10 32.40 24.90
N ALA A 2 -7.93 31.77 24.71
CA ALA A 2 -7.28 31.68 23.41
C ALA A 2 -7.72 30.40 22.69
N ASP A 3 -7.84 30.57 21.38
CA ASP A 3 -8.39 29.72 20.34
C ASP A 3 -7.62 28.38 20.18
N THR A 4 -7.91 27.37 20.99
CA THR A 4 -7.26 26.05 20.92
C THR A 4 -7.84 25.11 19.85
N ASP A 5 -9.01 25.43 19.30
CA ASP A 5 -9.74 24.54 18.38
C ASP A 5 -9.27 24.73 16.91
N SER A 6 -8.91 25.96 16.53
CA SER A 6 -8.45 26.32 15.18
C SER A 6 -7.04 25.79 14.87
N THR A 7 -6.13 25.78 15.86
CA THR A 7 -4.73 25.33 15.70
C THR A 7 -4.61 23.81 15.55
N THR A 8 -5.43 23.04 16.27
CA THR A 8 -5.41 21.56 16.19
C THR A 8 -5.93 21.08 14.83
N ALA A 9 -7.00 21.69 14.32
CA ALA A 9 -7.54 21.40 13.01
C ALA A 9 -6.59 21.78 11.86
N THR A 10 -5.74 22.79 12.02
CA THR A 10 -4.72 23.15 11.02
C THR A 10 -3.51 22.21 11.06
N ILE A 11 -3.09 21.76 12.26
CA ILE A 11 -1.99 20.79 12.40
C ILE A 11 -2.37 19.43 11.82
N ASP A 12 -3.59 18.95 12.05
CA ASP A 12 -4.09 17.70 11.43
C ASP A 12 -4.20 17.82 9.90
N LYS A 13 -4.47 19.02 9.39
CA LYS A 13 -4.49 19.30 7.94
C LYS A 13 -3.08 19.32 7.32
N LEU A 14 -2.06 19.58 8.13
CA LEU A 14 -0.65 19.63 7.70
C LEU A 14 0.09 18.32 7.91
N LYS A 15 -0.44 17.39 8.71
CA LYS A 15 0.17 16.08 8.90
C LYS A 15 0.16 15.30 7.59
N GLN A 16 1.36 14.90 7.17
CA GLN A 16 1.60 14.07 6.00
C GLN A 16 2.06 12.70 6.48
N THR A 17 1.52 11.65 5.87
CA THR A 17 1.92 10.27 6.08
C THR A 17 2.64 9.77 4.83
N LEU A 18 3.78 9.12 5.00
CA LEU A 18 4.51 8.51 3.90
C LEU A 18 3.91 7.14 3.62
N ILE A 19 3.38 6.95 2.42
CA ILE A 19 2.77 5.69 1.97
C ILE A 19 3.63 5.05 0.90
N PHE A 20 4.14 3.87 1.21
CA PHE A 20 4.79 3.00 0.24
C PHE A 20 3.76 2.08 -0.40
N THR A 21 3.65 2.13 -1.72
CA THR A 21 2.79 1.24 -2.50
C THR A 21 3.60 0.36 -3.45
N TYR A 22 3.23 -0.91 -3.51
CA TYR A 22 3.91 -1.94 -4.29
C TYR A 22 3.00 -2.56 -5.37
N GLY A 23 1.72 -2.17 -5.40
CA GLY A 23 0.65 -2.87 -6.11
C GLY A 23 -0.13 -2.00 -7.09
N THR A 24 -1.45 -2.15 -7.09
CA THR A 24 -2.37 -1.52 -8.06
C THR A 24 -2.48 -0.01 -7.96
N LEU A 25 -1.99 0.59 -6.88
CA LEU A 25 -1.90 2.04 -6.69
C LEU A 25 -0.66 2.66 -7.38
N LYS A 26 0.33 1.87 -7.80
CA LYS A 26 1.50 2.40 -8.53
C LYS A 26 1.07 3.04 -9.85
N ARG A 27 1.87 3.98 -10.36
CA ARG A 27 1.69 4.54 -11.71
C ARG A 27 1.54 3.45 -12.77
N ASP A 28 0.70 3.73 -13.77
CA ASP A 28 0.33 2.83 -14.86
C ASP A 28 -0.52 1.61 -14.46
N PHE A 29 -0.99 1.54 -13.21
CA PHE A 29 -1.95 0.53 -12.74
C PHE A 29 -3.37 1.11 -12.57
N PRO A 30 -4.42 0.25 -12.58
CA PRO A 30 -5.81 0.70 -12.61
C PRO A 30 -6.23 1.65 -11.47
N ASN A 31 -5.61 1.56 -10.29
CA ASN A 31 -6.02 2.35 -9.12
C ASN A 31 -5.20 3.62 -8.95
N TYR A 32 -4.22 3.86 -9.81
CA TYR A 32 -3.42 5.09 -9.78
C TYR A 32 -4.28 6.35 -9.89
N ASN A 33 -5.43 6.28 -10.57
CA ASN A 33 -6.35 7.41 -10.69
C ASN A 33 -6.71 8.03 -9.34
N LEU A 34 -6.83 7.23 -8.27
CA LEU A 34 -7.07 7.74 -6.93
C LEU A 34 -5.93 8.65 -6.44
N LEU A 35 -4.68 8.19 -6.57
CA LEU A 35 -3.52 8.99 -6.18
C LEU A 35 -3.32 10.19 -7.10
N HIS A 36 -3.59 10.04 -8.39
CA HIS A 36 -3.58 11.15 -9.34
C HIS A 36 -4.56 12.26 -8.93
N ASP A 37 -5.80 11.90 -8.59
CA ASP A 37 -6.82 12.85 -8.15
C ASP A 37 -6.41 13.52 -6.83
N LEU A 38 -5.88 12.76 -5.87
CA LEU A 38 -5.34 13.32 -4.62
C LEU A 38 -4.16 14.28 -4.88
N ILE A 39 -3.27 13.97 -5.82
CA ILE A 39 -2.19 14.87 -6.22
C ILE A 39 -2.75 16.16 -6.82
N SER A 40 -3.75 16.06 -7.72
CA SER A 40 -4.38 17.24 -8.33
C SER A 40 -5.05 18.17 -7.32
N GLN A 41 -5.48 17.62 -6.19
CA GLN A 41 -6.08 18.35 -5.06
C GLN A 41 -5.05 18.83 -4.02
N ASN A 42 -3.75 18.67 -4.28
CA ASN A 42 -2.67 18.94 -3.34
C ASN A 42 -2.80 18.17 -2.01
N ARG A 43 -3.34 16.94 -2.09
CA ARG A 43 -3.55 16.02 -0.97
C ARG A 43 -2.60 14.83 -0.97
N ALA A 44 -1.85 14.65 -2.05
CA ALA A 44 -0.76 13.69 -2.15
C ALA A 44 0.39 14.25 -3.02
N SER A 45 1.58 13.68 -2.89
CA SER A 45 2.76 14.00 -3.71
C SER A 45 3.61 12.76 -3.94
N TYR A 46 4.05 12.54 -5.19
CA TYR A 46 4.94 11.44 -5.54
C TYR A 46 6.39 11.76 -5.17
N LEU A 47 7.05 10.86 -4.44
CA LEU A 47 8.41 11.06 -3.91
C LEU A 47 9.49 10.21 -4.60
N GLY A 48 9.09 9.27 -5.46
CA GLY A 48 10.01 8.44 -6.23
C GLY A 48 9.80 6.93 -6.09
N THR A 49 10.70 6.17 -6.71
CA THR A 49 10.78 4.72 -6.61
C THR A 49 11.65 4.31 -5.43
N TYR A 50 11.15 3.38 -4.63
CA TYR A 50 11.77 2.90 -3.40
C TYR A 50 11.77 1.37 -3.38
N ILE A 51 12.59 0.80 -2.52
CA ILE A 51 12.66 -0.63 -2.27
C ILE A 51 12.55 -0.90 -0.77
N THR A 52 11.89 -1.99 -0.38
CA THR A 52 11.80 -2.36 1.04
C THR A 52 13.18 -2.67 1.63
N HIS A 53 13.40 -2.26 2.89
CA HIS A 53 14.65 -2.55 3.60
C HIS A 53 14.81 -4.04 3.89
N HIS A 54 13.77 -4.64 4.47
CA HIS A 54 13.70 -6.09 4.63
C HIS A 54 13.05 -6.73 3.41
N PRO A 55 13.38 -7.99 3.11
CA PRO A 55 12.58 -8.77 2.18
C PRO A 55 11.22 -9.10 2.79
N TYR A 56 10.19 -9.13 1.94
CA TYR A 56 8.83 -9.54 2.26
C TYR A 56 8.28 -10.48 1.17
N PRO A 57 7.34 -11.39 1.49
CA PRO A 57 6.60 -12.12 0.47
C PRO A 57 5.58 -11.20 -0.21
N LEU A 58 5.79 -10.91 -1.50
CA LEU A 58 4.78 -10.30 -2.37
C LEU A 58 4.14 -11.39 -3.23
N VAL A 59 2.83 -11.62 -3.10
CA VAL A 59 2.14 -12.71 -3.79
C VAL A 59 0.96 -12.22 -4.62
N ILE A 60 0.62 -12.96 -5.67
CA ILE A 60 -0.60 -12.72 -6.43
C ILE A 60 -1.72 -13.57 -5.85
N GLY A 61 -2.69 -12.88 -5.26
CA GLY A 61 -3.92 -13.47 -4.75
C GLY A 61 -4.96 -13.71 -5.85
N PRO A 62 -6.17 -14.10 -5.46
CA PRO A 62 -7.31 -14.19 -6.36
C PRO A 62 -7.49 -12.92 -7.20
N HIS A 63 -7.98 -13.07 -8.43
CA HIS A 63 -8.27 -11.96 -9.36
C HIS A 63 -7.05 -11.10 -9.77
N GLY A 64 -5.83 -11.61 -9.56
CA GLY A 64 -4.59 -10.94 -9.95
C GLY A 64 -4.18 -9.80 -9.01
N ILE A 65 -4.72 -9.78 -7.78
CA ILE A 65 -4.47 -8.73 -6.79
C ILE A 65 -3.14 -8.99 -6.07
N PRO A 66 -2.24 -8.00 -5.95
CA PRO A 66 -0.99 -8.15 -5.21
C PRO A 66 -1.20 -8.02 -3.70
N PHE A 67 -0.59 -8.93 -2.94
CA PHE A 67 -0.63 -8.95 -1.47
C PHE A 67 0.79 -8.99 -0.91
N LEU A 68 1.17 -7.98 -0.12
CA LEU A 68 2.40 -8.01 0.66
C LEU A 68 2.13 -8.66 2.01
N ILE A 69 2.81 -9.75 2.33
CA ILE A 69 2.60 -10.48 3.58
C ILE A 69 3.54 -9.91 4.64
N ASN A 70 3.03 -9.64 5.85
CA ASN A 70 3.82 -9.09 6.94
C ASN A 70 4.69 -10.17 7.61
N LEU A 71 5.70 -10.64 6.87
CA LEU A 71 6.71 -11.60 7.31
C LEU A 71 8.10 -11.05 6.91
N PRO A 72 8.64 -10.08 7.68
CA PRO A 72 9.95 -9.50 7.39
C PRO A 72 11.04 -10.57 7.42
N GLY A 73 11.96 -10.52 6.46
CA GLY A 73 13.04 -11.50 6.34
C GLY A 73 12.73 -12.66 5.37
N ALA A 74 11.49 -12.77 4.91
CA ALA A 74 11.07 -13.77 3.94
C ALA A 74 10.84 -13.17 2.54
N GLY A 75 10.91 -13.99 1.48
CA GLY A 75 10.66 -13.53 0.11
C GLY A 75 11.78 -12.64 -0.44
N HIS A 76 11.44 -11.47 -0.97
CA HIS A 76 12.38 -10.58 -1.65
C HIS A 76 12.22 -9.14 -1.19
N ARG A 77 13.25 -8.32 -1.39
CA ARG A 77 13.07 -6.87 -1.30
C ARG A 77 12.13 -6.42 -2.42
N VAL A 78 11.08 -5.71 -2.07
CA VAL A 78 9.99 -5.35 -2.97
C VAL A 78 10.19 -3.93 -3.48
N THR A 79 10.17 -3.74 -4.79
CA THR A 79 10.20 -2.42 -5.42
C THR A 79 8.79 -1.82 -5.46
N GLY A 80 8.70 -0.54 -5.15
CA GLY A 80 7.45 0.21 -5.15
C GLY A 80 7.66 1.71 -5.29
N GLU A 81 6.62 2.45 -4.99
CA GLU A 81 6.56 3.91 -5.09
C GLU A 81 6.23 4.51 -3.73
N LEU A 82 6.84 5.64 -3.40
CA LEU A 82 6.59 6.36 -2.17
C LEU A 82 5.81 7.64 -2.45
N TYR A 83 4.79 7.89 -1.65
CA TYR A 83 3.96 9.08 -1.71
C TYR A 83 3.90 9.77 -0.34
N SER A 84 3.89 11.10 -0.31
CA SER A 84 3.44 11.88 0.85
C SER A 84 1.95 12.09 0.72
N VAL A 85 1.15 11.73 1.72
CA VAL A 85 -0.31 11.83 1.68
C VAL A 85 -0.83 12.59 2.89
N SER A 86 -1.65 13.61 2.67
CA SER A 86 -2.33 14.36 3.73
C SER A 86 -3.28 13.47 4.52
N THR A 87 -3.57 13.83 5.78
CA THR A 87 -4.56 13.12 6.62
C THR A 87 -5.90 12.88 5.91
N CYS A 88 -6.39 13.85 5.12
CA CYS A 88 -7.65 13.69 4.39
C CYS A 88 -7.54 12.76 3.19
N GLY A 89 -6.42 12.78 2.45
CA GLY A 89 -6.20 11.83 1.36
C GLY A 89 -5.97 10.42 1.88
N LEU A 90 -5.37 10.31 3.06
CA LEU A 90 -5.04 9.06 3.71
C LEU A 90 -6.29 8.20 3.98
N GLY A 91 -7.37 8.81 4.49
CA GLY A 91 -8.64 8.12 4.71
C GLY A 91 -9.25 7.57 3.40
N THR A 92 -9.09 8.29 2.29
CA THR A 92 -9.54 7.82 0.97
C THR A 92 -8.74 6.61 0.47
N VAL A 93 -7.42 6.59 0.73
CA VAL A 93 -6.58 5.42 0.39
C VAL A 93 -6.95 4.22 1.26
N ASP A 94 -7.20 4.43 2.55
CA ASP A 94 -7.62 3.37 3.49
C ASP A 94 -8.94 2.71 3.12
N GLU A 95 -9.89 3.50 2.61
CA GLU A 95 -11.19 3.02 2.14
C GLU A 95 -11.02 2.13 0.89
N LEU A 96 -10.23 2.58 -0.10
CA LEU A 96 -9.94 1.80 -1.30
C LEU A 96 -9.26 0.46 -0.97
N GLU A 97 -8.25 0.50 -0.08
CA GLU A 97 -7.51 -0.69 0.35
C GLU A 97 -8.33 -1.57 1.31
N GLY A 98 -9.57 -1.18 1.66
CA GLY A 98 -10.48 -2.01 2.45
C GLY A 98 -9.96 -2.35 3.84
N THR A 99 -9.26 -1.41 4.48
CA THR A 99 -8.74 -1.59 5.85
C THR A 99 -9.83 -1.88 6.87
N ASN A 100 -10.98 -1.23 6.73
CA ASN A 100 -12.18 -1.47 7.55
C ASN A 100 -12.88 -2.80 7.25
N CYS A 101 -12.58 -3.42 6.10
CA CYS A 101 -13.16 -4.71 5.66
C CYS A 101 -12.20 -5.88 5.88
N GLY A 102 -11.03 -5.65 6.50
CA GLY A 102 -10.06 -6.70 6.76
C GLY A 102 -9.38 -7.26 5.51
N HIS A 103 -9.34 -6.52 4.40
CA HIS A 103 -8.56 -6.92 3.22
C HIS A 103 -7.07 -6.71 3.44
N TYR A 104 -6.73 -5.49 3.89
CA TYR A 104 -5.38 -5.08 4.21
C TYR A 104 -5.31 -4.45 5.59
N GLU A 105 -4.12 -4.38 6.14
CA GLU A 105 -3.80 -3.68 7.39
C GLU A 105 -2.69 -2.68 7.08
N ARG A 106 -2.93 -1.40 7.40
CA ARG A 106 -1.89 -0.38 7.26
C ARG A 106 -0.95 -0.46 8.46
N LEU A 107 0.32 -0.75 8.21
CA LEU A 107 1.34 -0.89 9.25
C LEU A 107 2.66 -0.24 8.80
N PRO A 108 3.55 0.11 9.75
CA PRO A 108 4.86 0.68 9.44
C PRO A 108 5.72 -0.24 8.55
N ILE A 109 6.49 0.36 7.64
CA ILE A 109 7.51 -0.29 6.82
C ILE A 109 8.72 0.62 6.66
N GLN A 110 9.91 0.01 6.58
CA GLN A 110 11.14 0.70 6.25
C GLN A 110 11.49 0.50 4.78
N VAL A 111 11.79 1.62 4.10
CA VAL A 111 12.14 1.63 2.67
C VAL A 111 13.39 2.45 2.42
N MET A 112 14.04 2.21 1.29
CA MET A 112 15.22 2.96 0.85
C MET A 112 15.02 3.44 -0.58
N LYS A 113 15.53 4.63 -0.89
CA LYS A 113 15.42 5.21 -2.23
C LYS A 113 16.30 4.42 -3.21
N VAL A 114 15.76 4.08 -4.38
CA VAL A 114 16.54 3.44 -5.44
C VAL A 114 17.43 4.50 -6.09
N LYS A 115 18.76 4.27 -6.15
CA LYS A 115 19.69 5.12 -6.92
C LYS A 115 19.67 4.65 -8.38
N GLU A 116 19.78 5.58 -9.32
CA GLU A 116 19.73 5.28 -10.77
C GLU A 116 20.93 4.47 -11.29
N SER A 117 22.07 4.46 -10.57
CA SER A 117 23.31 3.87 -11.10
C SER A 117 23.70 2.50 -10.55
N ASP A 118 23.32 2.10 -9.33
CA ASP A 118 23.85 0.87 -8.74
C ASP A 118 22.80 0.14 -7.90
N LEU A 119 22.70 -1.17 -8.13
CA LEU A 119 21.99 -2.14 -7.29
C LEU A 119 22.64 -2.31 -5.90
N ASP A 120 23.65 -1.50 -5.60
CA ASP A 120 24.28 -1.40 -4.29
C ASP A 120 23.42 -0.55 -3.37
N VAL A 121 22.60 -1.25 -2.61
CA VAL A 121 21.75 -0.73 -1.52
C VAL A 121 22.59 -0.33 -0.29
N GLU A 122 23.93 -0.39 -0.38
CA GLU A 122 24.84 -0.01 0.68
C GLU A 122 24.94 1.53 0.76
N GLY A 123 24.39 2.09 1.84
CA GLY A 123 24.37 3.53 2.09
C GLY A 123 23.14 4.29 1.56
N GLY A 124 22.03 3.60 1.28
CA GLY A 124 20.73 4.25 1.05
C GLY A 124 20.14 4.82 2.36
N ILE A 125 19.55 6.01 2.30
CA ILE A 125 18.83 6.59 3.45
C ILE A 125 17.60 5.73 3.72
N LEU A 126 17.50 5.20 4.95
CA LEU A 126 16.32 4.52 5.47
C LEU A 126 15.23 5.55 5.76
N ILE A 127 14.03 5.28 5.26
CA ILE A 127 12.85 6.10 5.48
C ILE A 127 11.78 5.22 6.14
N ASP A 128 11.26 5.69 7.27
CA ASP A 128 10.08 5.11 7.90
C ASP A 128 8.83 5.60 7.16
N ALA A 129 8.02 4.65 6.70
CA ALA A 129 6.76 4.88 6.00
C ALA A 129 5.70 3.90 6.51
N GLU A 130 4.51 3.93 5.92
CA GLU A 130 3.47 2.94 6.13
C GLU A 130 3.14 2.25 4.80
N THR A 131 2.66 1.02 4.86
CA THR A 131 2.16 0.29 3.70
C THR A 131 0.98 -0.59 4.07
N TYR A 132 0.29 -1.11 3.06
CA TYR A 132 -0.87 -1.98 3.22
C TYR A 132 -0.42 -3.43 3.13
N TYR A 133 -0.35 -4.14 4.25
CA TYR A 133 -0.08 -5.57 4.27
C TYR A 133 -1.38 -6.35 4.10
N ALA A 134 -1.32 -7.55 3.50
CA ALA A 134 -2.42 -8.49 3.55
C ALA A 134 -2.83 -8.72 5.00
N ASN A 135 -4.13 -8.81 5.25
CA ASN A 135 -4.61 -8.99 6.61
C ASN A 135 -4.01 -10.25 7.24
N ARG A 136 -3.54 -10.12 8.49
CA ARG A 136 -2.89 -11.21 9.24
C ARG A 136 -3.74 -12.49 9.34
N SER A 137 -5.06 -12.37 9.24
CA SER A 137 -5.97 -13.51 9.33
C SER A 137 -5.79 -14.51 8.17
N PHE A 138 -5.28 -14.09 7.01
CA PHE A 138 -5.11 -14.96 5.84
C PHE A 138 -3.77 -14.83 5.11
N GLY A 139 -2.99 -13.78 5.34
CA GLY A 139 -1.81 -13.46 4.54
C GLY A 139 -0.79 -14.59 4.41
N GLU A 140 -0.44 -15.24 5.53
CA GLU A 140 0.54 -16.34 5.52
C GLU A 140 0.02 -17.57 4.76
N ARG A 141 -1.25 -17.96 4.99
CA ARG A 141 -1.88 -19.08 4.26
C ARG A 141 -1.93 -18.82 2.76
N LEU A 142 -2.12 -17.56 2.35
CA LEU A 142 -2.08 -17.20 0.94
C LEU A 142 -0.69 -17.45 0.33
N TRP A 143 0.38 -17.14 1.05
CA TRP A 143 1.75 -17.38 0.59
C TRP A 143 2.10 -18.87 0.55
N GLU A 144 1.66 -19.64 1.54
CA GLU A 144 1.78 -21.10 1.55
C GLU A 144 1.08 -21.74 0.35
N ALA A 145 -0.15 -21.32 0.05
CA ALA A 145 -0.91 -21.79 -1.12
C ALA A 145 -0.24 -21.45 -2.45
N ARG A 146 0.71 -20.50 -2.47
CA ARG A 146 1.55 -20.14 -3.62
C ARG A 146 2.93 -20.78 -3.57
N GLY A 147 3.12 -21.81 -2.75
CA GLY A 147 4.36 -22.58 -2.68
C GLY A 147 5.51 -21.79 -2.05
N ARG A 148 5.21 -20.77 -1.24
CA ARG A 148 6.18 -19.88 -0.60
C ARG A 148 7.07 -19.10 -1.59
N VAL A 149 6.60 -18.90 -2.81
CA VAL A 149 7.26 -18.07 -3.82
C VAL A 149 6.69 -16.65 -3.79
N GLY A 150 7.56 -15.64 -3.78
CA GLY A 150 7.20 -14.22 -3.82
C GLY A 150 7.77 -13.51 -5.04
N LEU A 151 7.25 -12.32 -5.33
CA LEU A 151 7.69 -11.44 -6.40
C LEU A 151 8.64 -10.36 -5.86
N VAL A 152 9.55 -9.88 -6.72
CA VAL A 152 10.40 -8.72 -6.44
C VAL A 152 9.68 -7.40 -6.76
N ASP A 153 8.78 -7.43 -7.75
CA ASP A 153 8.04 -6.26 -8.21
C ASP A 153 6.75 -6.69 -8.91
N PHE A 154 5.67 -5.95 -8.68
CA PHE A 154 4.42 -6.11 -9.41
C PHE A 154 4.47 -5.29 -10.71
N LYS A 155 4.94 -5.88 -11.81
CA LYS A 155 5.12 -5.17 -13.09
C LYS A 155 3.93 -5.25 -14.04
N HIS A 156 3.19 -6.35 -14.02
CA HIS A 156 2.07 -6.57 -14.93
C HIS A 156 0.95 -7.32 -14.22
N ARG A 157 -0.28 -6.85 -14.40
CA ARG A 157 -1.46 -7.63 -14.03
C ARG A 157 -1.66 -8.75 -15.06
N PRO A 158 -1.92 -10.00 -14.64
CA PRO A 158 -2.30 -11.07 -15.57
C PRO A 158 -3.53 -10.66 -16.39
N LYS A 159 -3.47 -10.80 -17.72
CA LYS A 159 -4.59 -10.46 -18.62
C LYS A 159 -5.83 -11.29 -18.26
N GLY A 160 -7.01 -10.65 -18.23
CA GLY A 160 -8.30 -11.32 -18.04
C GLY A 160 -9.02 -11.07 -16.71
N SER A 161 -8.65 -10.05 -15.94
CA SER A 161 -9.34 -9.69 -14.69
C SER A 161 -9.83 -8.25 -14.73
N SER A 162 -11.16 -8.05 -14.67
CA SER A 162 -11.80 -6.73 -14.55
C SER A 162 -11.79 -6.30 -13.08
N PHE A 163 -11.47 -5.03 -12.81
CA PHE A 163 -11.35 -4.48 -11.45
C PHE A 163 -12.68 -3.89 -10.93
N LEU A 164 -13.55 -3.39 -11.82
CA LEU A 164 -14.66 -2.53 -11.44
C LEU A 164 -16.01 -3.22 -11.22
N GLY A 165 -16.13 -4.52 -11.52
CA GLY A 165 -17.39 -5.27 -11.35
C GLY A 165 -17.60 -5.82 -9.93
N ASP A 166 -16.52 -6.13 -9.21
CA ASP A 166 -16.58 -7.06 -8.05
C ASP A 166 -16.12 -6.43 -6.72
N ILE A 167 -15.90 -5.12 -6.67
CA ILE A 167 -15.77 -4.41 -5.39
C ILE A 167 -17.01 -4.70 -4.51
N HIS A 168 -18.20 -4.82 -5.12
CA HIS A 168 -19.40 -5.21 -4.40
C HIS A 168 -19.37 -6.65 -3.87
N LEU A 169 -18.60 -7.57 -4.46
CA LEU A 169 -18.54 -8.98 -4.05
C LEU A 169 -17.57 -9.25 -2.89
N LEU A 170 -16.47 -8.48 -2.77
CA LEU A 170 -15.66 -8.46 -1.55
C LEU A 170 -16.40 -7.73 -0.41
N LEU A 171 -17.10 -6.64 -0.72
CA LEU A 171 -17.87 -5.88 0.26
C LEU A 171 -19.13 -6.62 0.74
N SER A 172 -19.76 -7.47 -0.08
CA SER A 172 -20.95 -8.24 0.34
C SER A 172 -20.64 -9.38 1.32
N LYS A 173 -19.36 -9.71 1.56
CA LYS A 173 -18.96 -10.66 2.61
C LYS A 173 -18.58 -9.99 3.93
N CYS A 174 -18.57 -8.65 3.99
CA CYS A 174 -18.33 -7.90 5.23
C CYS A 174 -19.62 -7.41 5.90
N SER A 175 -20.79 -7.59 5.26
CA SER A 175 -22.09 -7.23 5.82
C SER A 175 -22.95 -8.47 6.14
N GLY A 176 -22.78 -9.03 7.34
CA GLY A 176 -23.82 -9.77 8.09
C GLY A 176 -23.97 -11.27 7.81
N GLN A 177 -24.26 -12.14 8.78
CA GLN A 177 -24.73 -11.94 10.16
C GLN A 177 -24.31 -13.13 11.06
N ASP A 178 -23.77 -12.82 12.24
CA ASP A 178 -24.07 -13.58 13.45
C ASP A 178 -25.51 -13.21 13.88
N VAL A 179 -26.42 -14.19 13.82
CA VAL A 179 -27.62 -14.30 14.66
C VAL A 179 -27.82 -15.75 15.04
#